data_AF-A0A8S1CL24-F1
#
_entry.id   AF-A0A8S1CL24-F1
#
_cell.length_a   1.000
_cell.length_b   1.000
_cell.length_c   1.000
_cell.angle_alpha   90.00
_cell.angle_beta   90.00
_cell.angle_gamma   90.00
#
_symmetry.space_group_name_H-M   'P 1'
#
loop_
_entity.id
_entity.type
_entity.pdbx_description
1 polymer ?
#
loop_
_entity_poly.entity_id
_entity_poly.type
_entity_poly.pdbx_seq_one_letter_code
_entity_poly.pdbx_strand_id
1 'polypeptide(L)'
;MPRTKASPKKCVKSQVTNNTLLLILKGDALTIPEGCDGKPNMVKLRHPQTSSQAMFFFSADNKMVQEILSFSEDKRSWVIDDHIQSDGKVHLSTPVDPLFLVLPYLMKSAGRFEPLDQLLQDEDFPETKRLLQCISHKQLRHISDVKDVGDESYYRFNEDRAIKWLMKKSKKVCDVLKEKGIHVGPGAVSANFIRGSRYVDNDSAPAETEFLLYSYGILSEYISADLGIKLRSALNLPEASNSGLYITDFLLCGQTNNLIKNKNKMLGIQESAN
;
A
#
# COMPACT_ATOMS: atom_id res chain seq x y z
N MET A 1 -38.33 42.03 -37.52
CA MET A 1 -36.99 42.22 -36.91
C MET A 1 -36.60 40.95 -36.16
N PRO A 2 -35.51 40.24 -36.53
CA PRO A 2 -35.09 39.05 -35.80
C PRO A 2 -34.26 39.46 -34.57
N ARG A 3 -34.62 38.90 -33.41
CA ARG A 3 -33.97 39.12 -32.11
C ARG A 3 -32.73 38.23 -32.01
N THR A 4 -31.55 38.78 -32.22
CA THR A 4 -30.27 38.08 -32.04
C THR A 4 -30.05 37.76 -30.56
N LYS A 5 -29.99 36.47 -30.21
CA LYS A 5 -29.52 36.03 -28.88
C LYS A 5 -27.99 36.00 -28.90
N ALA A 6 -27.36 36.90 -28.16
CA ALA A 6 -25.93 36.83 -27.91
C ALA A 6 -25.63 35.60 -27.03
N SER A 7 -24.64 34.81 -27.44
CA SER A 7 -24.09 33.70 -26.67
C SER A 7 -23.37 34.22 -25.41
N PRO A 8 -23.43 33.53 -24.26
CA PRO A 8 -22.78 34.00 -23.05
C PRO A 8 -21.26 33.97 -23.25
N LYS A 9 -20.62 35.12 -22.99
CA LYS A 9 -19.16 35.24 -22.95
C LYS A 9 -18.64 34.33 -21.83
N LYS A 10 -17.86 33.30 -22.19
CA LYS A 10 -17.10 32.49 -21.23
C LYS A 10 -16.16 33.40 -20.45
N CYS A 11 -16.51 33.70 -19.21
CA CYS A 11 -15.59 34.29 -18.25
C CYS A 11 -14.66 33.17 -17.78
N VAL A 12 -13.51 33.02 -18.44
CA VAL A 12 -12.42 32.17 -17.94
C VAL A 12 -11.79 32.93 -16.78
N LYS A 13 -12.35 32.74 -15.58
CA LYS A 13 -11.61 33.06 -14.36
C LYS A 13 -10.45 32.08 -14.30
N SER A 14 -9.22 32.58 -14.32
CA SER A 14 -8.03 31.81 -14.01
C SER A 14 -8.18 31.27 -12.58
N GLN A 15 -8.68 30.04 -12.46
CA GLN A 15 -8.72 29.33 -11.20
C GLN A 15 -7.26 29.10 -10.79
N VAL A 16 -6.85 29.80 -9.73
CA VAL A 16 -5.72 29.38 -8.91
C VAL A 16 -6.08 27.95 -8.47
N THR A 17 -5.42 26.96 -9.06
CA THR A 17 -5.61 25.55 -8.70
C THR A 17 -4.92 25.32 -7.36
N ASN A 18 -5.56 25.77 -6.28
CA ASN A 18 -5.27 25.21 -4.97
C ASN A 18 -5.69 23.75 -5.06
N ASN A 19 -4.72 22.86 -5.32
CA ASN A 19 -4.97 21.43 -5.32
C ASN A 19 -5.24 21.01 -3.87
N THR A 20 -6.50 21.04 -3.47
CA THR A 20 -6.92 20.60 -2.14
C THR A 20 -6.86 19.09 -2.09
N LEU A 21 -6.11 18.57 -1.11
CA LEU A 21 -5.95 17.14 -0.84
C LEU A 21 -6.97 16.72 0.21
N LEU A 22 -7.90 15.81 -0.15
CA LEU A 22 -8.79 15.20 0.83
C LEU A 22 -8.08 13.99 1.45
N LEU A 23 -7.68 14.09 2.73
CA LEU A 23 -6.93 13.05 3.44
C LEU A 23 -7.67 12.62 4.71
N ILE A 24 -7.93 11.32 4.82
CA ILE A 24 -8.47 10.69 6.02
C ILE A 24 -7.28 10.20 6.85
N LEU A 25 -7.01 10.92 7.94
CA LEU A 25 -5.96 10.60 8.89
C LEU A 25 -6.50 9.85 10.11
N LYS A 26 -5.75 8.85 10.57
CA LYS A 26 -6.01 8.27 11.90
C LYS A 26 -5.57 9.27 12.97
N GLY A 27 -6.48 9.66 13.87
CA GLY A 27 -6.29 10.77 14.81
C GLY A 27 -4.99 10.75 15.61
N ASP A 28 -4.53 9.56 16.02
CA ASP A 28 -3.28 9.38 16.78
C ASP A 28 -2.04 9.91 16.03
N ALA A 29 -2.07 9.92 14.70
CA ALA A 29 -0.95 10.34 13.86
C ALA A 29 -0.66 11.85 13.94
N LEU A 30 -1.65 12.66 14.33
CA LEU A 30 -1.51 14.10 14.51
C LEU A 30 -1.14 14.49 15.94
N THR A 31 -1.10 13.54 16.87
CA THR A 31 -0.73 13.82 18.26
C THR A 31 0.76 14.13 18.33
N ILE A 32 1.10 15.23 19.02
CA ILE A 32 2.48 15.63 19.28
C ILE A 32 2.77 15.25 20.73
N PRO A 33 3.63 14.25 20.99
CA PRO A 33 3.99 13.87 22.35
C PRO A 33 4.65 15.03 23.11
N GLU A 34 4.41 15.11 24.41
CA GLU A 34 5.06 16.11 25.27
C GLU A 34 6.59 15.97 25.20
N GLY A 35 7.28 17.09 24.98
CA GLY A 35 8.74 17.12 24.83
C GLY A 35 9.27 16.80 23.43
N CYS A 36 8.40 16.66 22.42
CA CYS A 36 8.80 16.52 21.03
C CYS A 36 8.59 17.82 20.25
N ASP A 37 9.69 18.42 19.76
CA ASP A 37 9.65 19.60 18.88
C ASP A 37 9.40 19.24 17.40
N GLY A 38 9.29 17.94 17.10
CA GLY A 38 9.04 17.43 15.76
C GLY A 38 7.64 17.78 15.26
N LYS A 39 7.53 18.00 13.95
CA LYS A 39 6.23 18.17 13.29
C LYS A 39 5.89 16.91 12.51
N PRO A 40 4.65 16.39 12.61
CA PRO A 40 4.24 15.29 11.78
C PRO A 40 4.27 15.76 10.32
N ASN A 41 4.86 14.95 9.44
CA ASN A 41 5.11 15.37 8.07
C ASN A 41 4.93 14.22 7.09
N MET A 42 4.55 14.60 5.87
CA MET A 42 4.44 13.72 4.73
C MET A 42 5.76 13.72 3.96
N VAL A 43 6.32 12.54 3.72
CA VAL A 43 7.62 12.33 3.07
C VAL A 43 7.50 11.34 1.92
N LYS A 44 8.50 11.34 1.04
CA LYS A 44 8.62 10.41 -0.08
C LYS A 44 9.63 9.33 0.28
N LEU A 45 9.24 8.07 0.17
CA LEU A 45 10.12 6.91 0.31
C LEU A 45 9.91 5.94 -0.85
N ARG A 46 10.74 4.90 -0.94
CA ARG A 46 10.54 3.80 -1.89
C ARG A 46 9.39 2.91 -1.45
N HIS A 47 8.55 2.55 -2.40
CA HIS A 47 7.55 1.51 -2.24
C HIS A 47 8.25 0.15 -2.12
N PRO A 48 7.91 -0.69 -1.12
CA PRO A 48 8.70 -1.86 -0.77
C PRO A 48 8.70 -2.98 -1.84
N GLN A 49 7.64 -3.10 -2.64
CA GLN A 49 7.61 -4.06 -3.75
C GLN A 49 8.22 -3.53 -5.04
N THR A 50 7.87 -2.30 -5.43
CA THR A 50 8.14 -1.75 -6.77
C THR A 50 9.37 -0.83 -6.80
N SER A 51 9.90 -0.44 -5.64
CA SER A 51 10.96 0.55 -5.47
C SER A 51 10.65 1.94 -6.06
N SER A 52 9.41 2.18 -6.49
CA SER A 52 8.94 3.47 -7.00
C SER A 52 8.69 4.47 -5.87
N GLN A 53 8.66 5.76 -6.18
CA GLN A 53 8.30 6.79 -5.19
C GLN A 53 6.86 6.55 -4.67
N ALA A 54 6.72 6.49 -3.35
CA ALA A 54 5.44 6.46 -2.65
C ALA A 54 5.42 7.50 -1.51
N MET A 55 4.22 7.93 -1.14
CA MET A 55 4.02 8.93 -0.08
C MET A 55 3.74 8.25 1.25
N PHE A 56 4.45 8.68 2.28
CA PHE A 56 4.31 8.21 3.65
C PHE A 56 4.13 9.38 4.60
N PHE A 57 3.57 9.11 5.77
CA PHE A 57 3.35 10.07 6.83
C PHE A 57 4.08 9.59 8.09
N PHE A 58 4.86 10.47 8.70
CA PHE A 58 5.56 10.21 9.95
C PHE A 58 4.93 11.00 11.09
N SER A 59 4.83 10.36 12.26
CA SER A 59 4.52 11.05 13.51
C SER A 59 5.61 12.06 13.88
N ALA A 60 5.26 13.02 14.74
CA ALA A 60 6.19 14.03 15.24
C ALA A 60 7.48 13.43 15.83
N ASP A 61 7.37 12.30 16.53
CA ASP A 61 8.48 11.59 17.18
C ASP A 61 9.17 10.54 16.30
N ASN A 62 8.80 10.46 15.01
CA ASN A 62 9.26 9.45 14.04
C ASN A 62 9.21 8.00 14.57
N LYS A 63 8.26 7.66 15.46
CA LYS A 63 8.05 6.28 15.90
C LYS A 63 6.99 5.53 15.10
N MET A 64 6.10 6.28 14.45
CA MET A 64 5.02 5.73 13.66
C MET A 64 5.16 6.18 12.21
N VAL A 65 5.07 5.22 11.30
CA VAL A 65 5.00 5.45 9.86
C VAL A 65 3.66 4.94 9.33
N GLN A 66 3.04 5.73 8.47
CA GLN A 66 1.81 5.41 7.77
C GLN A 66 2.04 5.57 6.27
N GLU A 67 1.52 4.65 5.48
CA GLU A 67 1.45 4.84 4.04
C GLU A 67 0.24 5.69 3.67
N ILE A 68 0.32 6.36 2.53
CA ILE A 68 -0.80 7.15 2.01
C ILE A 68 -1.32 6.49 0.74
N LEU A 69 -2.45 5.80 0.89
CA LEU A 69 -3.16 5.17 -0.21
C LEU A 69 -4.07 6.18 -0.90
N SER A 70 -4.17 6.10 -2.22
CA SER A 70 -5.03 6.99 -3.00
C SER A 70 -6.14 6.17 -3.64
N PHE A 71 -7.38 6.52 -3.33
CA PHE A 71 -8.57 5.99 -3.98
C PHE A 71 -9.07 7.00 -5.02
N SER A 72 -9.30 6.52 -6.24
CA SER A 72 -9.81 7.35 -7.33
C SER A 72 -10.78 6.54 -8.19
N GLU A 73 -11.97 7.08 -8.42
CA GLU A 73 -12.98 6.50 -9.31
C GLU A 73 -13.29 7.50 -10.42
N ASP A 74 -13.55 7.01 -11.64
CA ASP A 74 -13.86 7.88 -12.78
C ASP A 74 -15.18 8.64 -12.54
N LYS A 75 -15.25 9.88 -13.03
CA LYS A 75 -16.44 10.75 -12.97
C LYS A 75 -16.88 11.07 -11.52
N ARG A 76 -15.92 11.37 -10.65
CA ARG A 76 -16.14 11.88 -9.29
C ARG A 76 -15.50 13.26 -9.10
N SER A 77 -16.11 14.07 -8.24
CA SER A 77 -15.60 15.37 -7.81
C SER A 77 -16.02 15.64 -6.38
N TRP A 78 -15.21 16.40 -5.64
CA TRP A 78 -15.58 16.85 -4.29
C TRP A 78 -16.12 18.27 -4.35
N VAL A 79 -17.14 18.55 -3.53
CA VAL A 79 -17.58 19.90 -3.20
C VAL A 79 -17.10 20.17 -1.78
N ILE A 80 -16.18 21.11 -1.62
CA ILE A 80 -15.56 21.47 -0.34
C ILE A 80 -15.84 22.96 -0.14
N ASP A 81 -16.70 23.28 0.82
CA ASP A 81 -17.18 24.64 1.07
C ASP A 81 -17.74 25.30 -0.20
N ASP A 82 -17.09 26.35 -0.70
CA ASP A 82 -17.44 27.09 -1.94
C ASP A 82 -16.60 26.66 -3.16
N HIS A 83 -15.76 25.63 -3.02
CA HIS A 83 -14.86 25.14 -4.04
C HIS A 83 -15.25 23.75 -4.57
N ILE A 84 -15.00 23.53 -5.86
CA ILE A 84 -15.19 22.24 -6.53
C ILE A 84 -13.82 21.68 -6.90
N GLN A 85 -13.47 20.54 -6.32
CA GLN A 85 -12.26 19.78 -6.64
C GLN A 85 -12.60 18.69 -7.66
N SER A 86 -12.11 18.85 -8.89
CA SER A 86 -12.48 17.98 -10.03
C SER A 86 -11.88 16.58 -9.99
N ASP A 87 -10.83 16.33 -9.20
CA ASP A 87 -10.07 15.07 -9.22
C ASP A 87 -10.80 13.91 -8.53
N GLY A 88 -11.74 14.20 -7.63
CA GLY A 88 -12.53 13.18 -6.92
C GLY A 88 -11.72 12.22 -6.04
N LYS A 89 -10.39 12.36 -5.97
CA LYS A 89 -9.50 11.47 -5.22
C LYS A 89 -9.67 11.64 -3.72
N VAL A 90 -9.54 10.53 -3.01
CA VAL A 90 -9.46 10.48 -1.55
C VAL A 90 -8.16 9.81 -1.18
N HIS A 91 -7.46 10.39 -0.21
CA HIS A 91 -6.27 9.80 0.36
C HIS A 91 -6.59 9.21 1.72
N LEU A 92 -6.04 8.05 2.03
CA LEU A 92 -6.21 7.35 3.30
C LEU A 92 -4.84 7.07 3.89
N SER A 93 -4.62 7.42 5.15
CA SER A 93 -3.43 6.98 5.88
C SER A 93 -3.68 5.65 6.56
N THR A 94 -2.82 4.66 6.31
CA THR A 94 -2.84 3.37 7.00
C THR A 94 -1.51 3.11 7.69
N PRO A 95 -1.49 2.68 8.97
CA PRO A 95 -0.24 2.28 9.62
C PRO A 95 0.41 1.12 8.87
N VAL A 96 1.69 1.26 8.53
CA VAL A 96 2.48 0.23 7.84
C VAL A 96 3.53 -0.33 8.80
N ASP A 97 3.85 -1.62 8.69
CA ASP A 97 4.96 -2.19 9.44
C ASP A 97 6.29 -1.74 8.81
N PRO A 98 7.15 -0.98 9.52
CA PRO A 98 8.38 -0.44 8.97
C PRO A 98 9.37 -1.53 8.52
N LEU A 99 9.21 -2.78 8.97
CA LEU A 99 10.02 -3.90 8.46
C LEU A 99 9.84 -4.13 6.95
N PHE A 100 8.64 -3.89 6.39
CA PHE A 100 8.45 -3.99 4.94
C PHE A 100 9.26 -2.92 4.19
N LEU A 101 9.39 -1.73 4.77
CA LEU A 101 10.15 -0.63 4.15
C LEU A 101 11.67 -0.88 4.17
N VAL A 102 12.16 -1.59 5.20
CA VAL A 102 13.60 -1.91 5.33
C VAL A 102 14.00 -3.18 4.59
N LEU A 103 13.06 -4.09 4.34
CA LEU A 103 13.32 -5.36 3.68
C LEU A 103 14.07 -5.21 2.33
N PRO A 104 13.73 -4.29 1.41
CA PRO A 104 14.45 -4.14 0.15
C PRO A 104 15.91 -3.71 0.34
N TYR A 105 16.18 -2.86 1.33
CA TYR A 105 17.53 -2.39 1.65
C TYR A 105 18.40 -3.53 2.21
N LEU A 106 17.84 -4.36 3.10
CA LEU A 106 18.50 -5.56 3.61
C LEU A 106 18.77 -6.58 2.52
N MET A 107 17.85 -6.76 1.58
CA MET A 107 18.04 -7.67 0.45
C MET A 107 19.12 -7.19 -0.51
N LYS A 108 19.29 -5.87 -0.69
CA LYS A 108 20.32 -5.29 -1.55
C LYS A 108 21.74 -5.54 -1.03
N SER A 109 21.94 -5.57 0.28
CA SER A 109 23.22 -5.86 0.93
C SER A 109 23.44 -7.36 1.21
N ALA A 110 22.58 -8.24 0.69
CA ALA A 110 22.54 -9.66 0.99
C ALA A 110 23.94 -10.31 0.89
N GLY A 111 24.48 -10.69 2.06
CA GLY A 111 25.78 -11.35 2.18
C GLY A 111 26.75 -10.65 3.13
N ARG A 112 26.51 -9.38 3.48
CA ARG A 112 27.36 -8.62 4.41
C ARG A 112 26.61 -8.26 5.68
N PHE A 113 27.37 -8.08 6.75
CA PHE A 113 26.89 -7.53 8.02
C PHE A 113 27.13 -6.03 7.98
N GLU A 114 26.06 -5.24 7.95
CA GLU A 114 26.14 -3.77 7.86
C GLU A 114 25.32 -3.13 9.00
N PRO A 115 25.76 -1.98 9.53
CA PRO A 115 24.98 -1.25 10.52
C PRO A 115 23.72 -0.67 9.88
N LEU A 116 22.67 -0.50 10.69
CA LEU A 116 21.37 -0.04 10.19
C LEU A 116 21.44 1.33 9.51
N ASP A 117 22.26 2.24 10.05
CA ASP A 117 22.46 3.59 9.52
C ASP A 117 23.01 3.57 8.08
N GLN A 118 23.88 2.62 7.77
CA GLN A 118 24.45 2.45 6.44
C GLN A 118 23.46 1.78 5.48
N LEU A 119 22.66 0.83 5.96
CA LEU A 119 21.63 0.16 5.16
C LEU A 119 20.55 1.13 4.67
N LEU A 120 20.18 2.11 5.49
CA LEU A 120 19.11 3.08 5.21
C LEU A 120 19.60 4.37 4.55
N GLN A 121 20.79 4.32 3.93
CA GLN A 121 21.28 5.41 3.11
C GLN A 121 20.71 5.30 1.68
N ASP A 122 19.88 6.29 1.33
CA ASP A 122 19.28 6.39 0.01
C ASP A 122 19.42 7.84 -0.50
N GLU A 123 20.22 8.02 -1.55
CA GLU A 123 20.50 9.34 -2.13
C GLU A 123 19.27 9.93 -2.84
N ASP A 124 18.41 9.08 -3.42
CA ASP A 124 17.17 9.54 -4.07
C ASP A 124 16.09 9.89 -3.03
N PHE A 125 16.14 9.27 -1.84
CA PHE A 125 15.15 9.39 -0.77
C PHE A 125 15.81 9.61 0.60
N PRO A 126 16.31 10.83 0.89
CA PRO A 126 17.08 11.11 2.11
C PRO A 126 16.27 10.94 3.40
N GLU A 127 14.94 11.05 3.33
CA GLU A 127 14.03 10.89 4.48
C GLU A 127 13.96 9.43 5.00
N THR A 128 14.55 8.47 4.28
CA THR A 128 14.67 7.05 4.70
C THR A 128 15.36 6.92 6.06
N LYS A 129 16.26 7.86 6.41
CA LYS A 129 16.92 7.91 7.73
C LYS A 129 15.94 8.00 8.91
N ARG A 130 14.73 8.52 8.71
CA ARG A 130 13.70 8.57 9.77
C ARG A 130 13.26 7.19 10.22
N LEU A 131 13.36 6.17 9.35
CA LEU A 131 13.01 4.80 9.69
C LEU A 131 13.91 4.21 10.79
N LEU A 132 15.11 4.76 11.01
CA LEU A 132 15.99 4.39 12.13
C LEU A 132 15.29 4.52 13.48
N GLN A 133 14.45 5.55 13.64
CA GLN A 133 13.71 5.82 14.88
C GLN A 133 12.41 5.00 14.97
N CYS A 134 11.86 4.56 13.84
CA CYS A 134 10.65 3.73 13.79
C CYS A 134 10.90 2.26 14.17
N ILE A 135 12.14 1.79 14.05
CA ILE A 135 12.46 0.36 14.06
C ILE A 135 13.23 0.00 15.31
N SER A 136 12.70 -0.95 16.06
CA SER A 136 13.44 -1.53 17.17
C SER A 136 14.39 -2.65 16.71
N HIS A 137 15.54 -2.76 17.39
CA HIS A 137 16.49 -3.88 17.20
C HIS A 137 15.80 -5.25 17.33
N LYS A 138 14.75 -5.35 18.17
CA LYS A 138 13.96 -6.58 18.35
C LYS A 138 13.16 -6.94 17.10
N GLN A 139 12.57 -5.96 16.42
CA GLN A 139 11.84 -6.19 15.17
C GLN A 139 12.77 -6.67 14.06
N LEU A 140 13.97 -6.09 13.94
CA LEU A 140 14.94 -6.48 12.91
C LEU A 140 15.39 -7.94 13.03
N ARG A 141 15.49 -8.49 14.25
CA ARG A 141 15.82 -9.91 14.49
C ARG A 141 14.83 -10.89 13.84
N HIS A 142 13.63 -10.45 13.47
CA HIS A 142 12.64 -11.28 12.77
C HIS A 142 12.96 -11.53 11.30
N ILE A 143 13.72 -10.65 10.65
CA ILE A 143 14.03 -10.73 9.21
C ILE A 143 15.54 -10.81 8.92
N SER A 144 16.37 -10.59 9.94
CA SER A 144 17.83 -10.55 9.81
C SER A 144 18.54 -11.34 10.93
N ASP A 145 19.75 -11.78 10.62
CA ASP A 145 20.74 -12.18 11.61
C ASP A 145 21.43 -10.94 12.15
N VAL A 146 21.57 -10.90 13.47
CA VAL A 146 22.13 -9.76 14.19
C VAL A 146 23.42 -10.18 14.85
N LYS A 147 24.48 -9.40 14.61
CA LYS A 147 25.77 -9.55 15.27
C LYS A 147 26.09 -8.27 16.02
N ASP A 148 26.16 -8.37 17.33
CA ASP A 148 26.46 -7.26 18.21
C ASP A 148 27.98 -7.23 18.45
N VAL A 149 28.63 -6.10 18.14
CA VAL A 149 30.08 -5.89 18.31
C VAL A 149 30.27 -4.58 19.08
N GLY A 150 30.57 -4.66 20.37
CA GLY A 150 30.60 -3.50 21.25
C GLY A 150 29.20 -2.90 21.41
N ASP A 151 29.06 -1.59 21.17
CA ASP A 151 27.79 -0.86 21.25
C ASP A 151 27.03 -0.81 19.91
N GLU A 152 27.59 -1.39 18.84
CA GLU A 152 26.99 -1.39 17.51
C GLU A 152 26.42 -2.76 17.14
N SER A 153 25.21 -2.75 16.56
CA SER A 153 24.57 -3.93 15.99
C SER A 153 24.70 -3.94 14.47
N TYR A 154 25.18 -5.05 13.93
CA TYR A 154 25.29 -5.28 12.50
C TYR A 154 24.23 -6.28 12.04
N TYR A 155 23.60 -6.00 10.91
CA TYR A 155 22.47 -6.75 10.39
C TYR A 155 22.81 -7.40 9.06
N ARG A 156 22.37 -8.65 8.89
CA ARG A 156 22.46 -9.38 7.62
C ARG A 156 21.10 -10.00 7.31
N PHE A 157 20.61 -9.82 6.08
CA PHE A 157 19.37 -10.44 5.64
C PHE A 157 19.42 -11.97 5.81
N ASN A 158 18.40 -12.52 6.46
CA ASN A 158 18.22 -13.96 6.63
C ASN A 158 16.86 -14.36 6.04
N GLU A 159 16.91 -15.07 4.94
CA GLU A 159 15.73 -15.48 4.17
C GLU A 159 14.80 -16.40 4.97
N ASP A 160 15.33 -17.40 5.66
CA ASP A 160 14.52 -18.35 6.44
C ASP A 160 13.74 -17.64 7.55
N ARG A 161 14.37 -16.66 8.20
CA ARG A 161 13.72 -15.82 9.22
C ARG A 161 12.64 -14.95 8.60
N ALA A 162 12.95 -14.30 7.48
CA ALA A 162 12.00 -13.46 6.75
C ALA A 162 10.76 -14.24 6.31
N ILE A 163 10.92 -15.45 5.76
CA ILE A 163 9.79 -16.31 5.36
C ILE A 163 8.97 -16.73 6.58
N LYS A 164 9.60 -17.16 7.68
CA LYS A 164 8.88 -17.48 8.94
C LYS A 164 8.11 -16.28 9.49
N TRP A 165 8.66 -15.08 9.40
CA TRP A 165 7.99 -13.85 9.79
C TRP A 165 6.79 -13.54 8.86
N LEU A 166 6.96 -13.66 7.54
CA LEU A 166 5.88 -13.48 6.56
C LEU A 166 4.74 -14.49 6.74
N MET A 167 5.06 -15.76 7.04
CA MET A 167 4.03 -16.77 7.36
C MET A 167 3.21 -16.41 8.60
N LYS A 168 3.83 -15.80 9.62
CA LYS A 168 3.09 -15.32 10.79
C LYS A 168 2.21 -14.11 10.43
N LYS A 169 2.70 -13.23 9.56
CA LYS A 169 1.92 -12.09 9.05
C LYS A 169 0.73 -12.55 8.23
N SER A 170 0.88 -13.53 7.34
CA SER A 170 -0.23 -14.03 6.52
C SER A 170 -1.33 -14.65 7.39
N LYS A 171 -0.96 -15.45 8.39
CA LYS A 171 -1.90 -15.98 9.38
C LYS A 171 -2.63 -14.87 10.13
N LYS A 172 -1.90 -13.85 10.60
CA LYS A 172 -2.53 -12.69 11.27
C LYS A 172 -3.53 -11.96 10.37
N VAL A 173 -3.21 -11.79 9.09
CA VAL A 173 -4.14 -11.18 8.12
C VAL A 173 -5.37 -12.09 7.94
N CYS A 174 -5.18 -13.39 7.79
CA CYS A 174 -6.26 -14.37 7.73
C CYS A 174 -7.21 -14.28 8.94
N ASP A 175 -6.67 -14.20 10.16
CA ASP A 175 -7.47 -14.06 11.37
C ASP A 175 -8.29 -12.77 11.38
N VAL A 176 -7.70 -11.65 10.94
CA VAL A 176 -8.41 -10.37 10.82
C VAL A 176 -9.49 -10.40 9.74
N LEU A 177 -9.23 -11.06 8.60
CA LEU A 177 -10.24 -11.21 7.53
C LEU A 177 -11.46 -12.00 8.03
N LYS A 178 -11.22 -13.05 8.82
CA LYS A 178 -12.28 -13.85 9.46
C LYS A 178 -13.04 -13.03 10.50
N GLU A 179 -12.34 -12.30 11.37
CA GLU A 179 -12.96 -11.44 12.40
C GLU A 179 -13.84 -10.34 11.78
N LYS A 180 -13.37 -9.73 10.69
CA LYS A 180 -14.11 -8.68 9.98
C LYS A 180 -15.21 -9.21 9.05
N GLY A 181 -15.33 -10.54 8.90
CA GLY A 181 -16.33 -11.16 8.03
C GLY A 181 -16.15 -10.82 6.55
N ILE A 182 -14.92 -10.58 6.10
CA ILE A 182 -14.64 -10.23 4.70
C ILE A 182 -14.82 -11.47 3.83
N HIS A 183 -15.60 -11.34 2.75
CA HIS A 183 -15.80 -12.42 1.80
C HIS A 183 -14.56 -12.58 0.91
N VAL A 184 -13.97 -13.77 0.91
CA VAL A 184 -12.75 -14.11 0.15
C VAL A 184 -12.98 -15.14 -0.96
N GLY A 185 -14.24 -15.55 -1.16
CA GLY A 185 -14.60 -16.54 -2.17
C GLY A 185 -14.64 -15.95 -3.60
N PRO A 186 -14.67 -16.80 -4.64
CA PRO A 186 -14.69 -16.38 -6.04
C PRO A 186 -16.00 -15.68 -6.47
N GLY A 187 -16.99 -15.58 -5.58
CA GLY A 187 -18.28 -14.96 -5.84
C GLY A 187 -18.32 -13.49 -5.42
N ALA A 188 -18.98 -12.65 -6.21
CA ALA A 188 -19.26 -11.27 -5.80
C ALA A 188 -20.35 -11.26 -4.70
N VAL A 189 -20.09 -10.53 -3.60
CA VAL A 189 -21.09 -10.25 -2.57
C VAL A 189 -21.31 -8.74 -2.56
N SER A 190 -22.52 -8.29 -2.84
CA SER A 190 -22.88 -6.88 -2.71
C SER A 190 -23.39 -6.59 -1.30
N ALA A 191 -23.15 -5.39 -0.79
CA ALA A 191 -23.67 -4.96 0.52
C ALA A 191 -25.22 -4.99 0.58
N ASN A 192 -25.88 -4.95 -0.58
CA ASN A 192 -27.34 -5.01 -0.72
C ASN A 192 -27.87 -6.44 -0.93
N PHE A 193 -27.00 -7.45 -0.96
CA PHE A 193 -27.41 -8.83 -1.21
C PHE A 193 -27.92 -9.50 0.06
N ILE A 194 -29.24 -9.67 0.15
CA ILE A 194 -29.89 -10.46 1.19
C ILE A 194 -29.92 -11.92 0.71
N ARG A 195 -29.12 -12.79 1.33
CA ARG A 195 -29.17 -14.24 1.07
C ARG A 195 -30.55 -14.78 1.49
N GLY A 196 -31.31 -15.31 0.54
CA GLY A 196 -32.54 -16.03 0.82
C GLY A 196 -32.26 -17.30 1.63
N SER A 197 -32.94 -17.46 2.76
CA SER A 197 -32.75 -18.51 3.79
C SER A 197 -32.99 -19.97 3.34
N ARG A 198 -32.89 -20.33 2.06
CA ARG A 198 -33.17 -21.70 1.56
C ARG A 198 -32.03 -22.34 0.77
N TYR A 199 -30.79 -21.98 1.10
CA TYR A 199 -29.62 -22.78 0.74
C TYR A 199 -28.71 -22.85 1.96
N VAL A 200 -29.05 -23.75 2.88
CA VAL A 200 -28.14 -24.17 3.94
C VAL A 200 -27.28 -25.26 3.32
N ASP A 201 -26.28 -24.85 2.52
CA ASP A 201 -25.16 -25.74 2.23
C ASP A 201 -24.32 -25.80 3.50
N ASN A 202 -24.43 -26.93 4.19
CA ASN A 202 -23.73 -27.31 5.41
C ASN A 202 -22.18 -27.41 5.26
N ASP A 203 -21.54 -26.71 4.32
CA ASP A 203 -20.09 -26.90 4.03
C ASP A 203 -19.34 -25.68 3.44
N SER A 204 -19.84 -24.45 3.61
CA SER A 204 -19.33 -23.26 2.88
C SER A 204 -18.65 -22.19 3.74
N ALA A 205 -17.87 -22.61 4.75
CA ALA A 205 -16.78 -21.75 5.21
C ALA A 205 -15.78 -21.62 4.05
N PRO A 206 -15.28 -20.42 3.71
CA PRO A 206 -14.18 -20.32 2.75
C PRO A 206 -13.08 -21.24 3.25
N ALA A 207 -12.62 -22.16 2.39
CA ALA A 207 -11.56 -23.08 2.78
C ALA A 207 -10.42 -22.25 3.37
N GLU A 208 -9.78 -22.71 4.44
CA GLU A 208 -8.68 -21.97 5.09
C GLU A 208 -7.64 -21.48 4.06
N THR A 209 -7.46 -22.28 3.01
CA THR A 209 -6.69 -21.99 1.80
C THR A 209 -7.09 -20.69 1.07
N GLU A 210 -8.38 -20.35 0.96
CA GLU A 210 -8.86 -19.12 0.29
C GLU A 210 -8.48 -17.87 1.07
N PHE A 211 -8.65 -17.88 2.39
CA PHE A 211 -8.18 -16.77 3.23
C PHE A 211 -6.67 -16.64 3.18
N LEU A 212 -5.94 -17.75 3.16
CA LEU A 212 -4.49 -17.74 3.00
C LEU A 212 -4.09 -17.17 1.63
N LEU A 213 -4.80 -17.52 0.55
CA LEU A 213 -4.56 -16.98 -0.78
C LEU A 213 -4.81 -15.46 -0.85
N TYR A 214 -5.89 -14.99 -0.23
CA TYR A 214 -6.19 -13.56 -0.15
C TYR A 214 -5.15 -12.81 0.67
N SER A 215 -4.74 -13.36 1.82
CA SER A 215 -3.68 -12.78 2.66
C SER A 215 -2.33 -12.74 1.95
N TYR A 216 -2.00 -13.77 1.15
CA TYR A 216 -0.84 -13.78 0.28
C TYR A 216 -0.91 -12.66 -0.76
N GLY A 217 -2.08 -12.45 -1.37
CA GLY A 217 -2.32 -11.34 -2.31
C GLY A 217 -1.99 -9.98 -1.68
N ILE A 218 -2.55 -9.70 -0.50
CA ILE A 218 -2.27 -8.46 0.24
C ILE A 218 -0.77 -8.32 0.53
N LEU A 219 -0.14 -9.37 1.06
CA LEU A 219 1.29 -9.30 1.42
C LEU A 219 2.20 -9.17 0.20
N SER A 220 1.79 -9.74 -0.95
CA SER A 220 2.56 -9.70 -2.19
C SER A 220 2.79 -8.27 -2.68
N GLU A 221 1.89 -7.33 -2.36
CA GLU A 221 2.03 -5.90 -2.68
C GLU A 221 3.15 -5.20 -1.89
N TYR A 222 3.64 -5.82 -0.81
CA TYR A 222 4.68 -5.23 0.08
C TYR A 222 6.03 -5.95 0.03
N ILE A 223 6.16 -7.01 -0.77
CA ILE A 223 7.38 -7.82 -0.85
C ILE A 223 7.84 -7.99 -2.30
N SER A 224 9.11 -8.31 -2.51
CA SER A 224 9.62 -8.62 -3.84
C SER A 224 8.98 -9.89 -4.40
N ALA A 225 8.94 -9.99 -5.74
CA ALA A 225 8.39 -11.16 -6.43
C ALA A 225 9.07 -12.47 -6.00
N ASP A 226 10.39 -12.45 -5.78
CA ASP A 226 11.17 -13.60 -5.33
C ASP A 226 10.75 -14.11 -3.95
N LEU A 227 10.53 -13.19 -3.00
CA LEU A 227 9.99 -13.55 -1.68
C LEU A 227 8.53 -14.00 -1.76
N GLY A 228 7.75 -13.45 -2.68
CA GLY A 228 6.39 -13.91 -2.96
C GLY A 228 6.35 -15.38 -3.36
N ILE A 229 7.18 -15.79 -4.33
CA ILE A 229 7.24 -17.19 -4.77
C ILE A 229 7.61 -18.12 -3.62
N LYS A 230 8.60 -17.73 -2.82
CA LYS A 230 9.06 -18.50 -1.65
C LYS A 230 8.01 -18.59 -0.54
N LEU A 231 7.30 -17.49 -0.27
CA LEU A 231 6.21 -17.46 0.69
C LEU A 231 5.04 -18.35 0.23
N ARG A 232 4.70 -18.32 -1.07
CA ARG A 232 3.65 -19.16 -1.63
C ARG A 232 3.97 -20.64 -1.45
N SER A 233 5.20 -21.03 -1.76
CA SER A 233 5.72 -22.38 -1.54
C SER A 233 5.66 -22.76 -0.05
N ALA A 234 6.13 -21.87 0.85
CA ALA A 234 6.10 -22.10 2.29
C ALA A 234 4.68 -22.22 2.89
N LEU A 235 3.67 -21.64 2.25
CA LEU A 235 2.27 -21.73 2.64
C LEU A 235 1.51 -22.91 1.99
N ASN A 236 2.17 -23.71 1.12
CA ASN A 236 1.56 -24.80 0.35
C ASN A 236 0.32 -24.36 -0.45
N LEU A 237 0.34 -23.14 -1.00
CA LEU A 237 -0.76 -22.63 -1.79
C LEU A 237 -0.73 -23.23 -3.21
N PRO A 238 -1.91 -23.52 -3.82
CA PRO A 238 -1.98 -24.04 -5.18
C PRO A 238 -1.27 -23.09 -6.15
N GLU A 239 -0.60 -23.62 -7.18
CA GLU A 239 0.00 -22.79 -8.22
C GLU A 239 -1.10 -22.03 -8.98
N ALA A 240 -0.78 -20.82 -9.46
CA ALA A 240 -1.71 -20.08 -10.29
C ALA A 240 -1.83 -20.83 -11.62
N SER A 241 -2.98 -21.48 -11.89
CA SER A 241 -3.24 -22.06 -13.20
C SER A 241 -3.13 -20.96 -14.26
N ASN A 242 -2.50 -21.28 -15.41
CA ASN A 242 -2.24 -20.42 -16.58
C ASN A 242 -3.50 -19.81 -17.26
N SER A 243 -4.64 -19.75 -16.58
CA SER A 243 -5.86 -19.08 -17.00
C SER A 243 -5.86 -17.62 -16.49
N GLY A 244 -5.02 -16.78 -17.10
CA GLY A 244 -5.32 -15.40 -17.52
C GLY A 244 -6.02 -14.37 -16.60
N LEU A 245 -6.22 -14.59 -15.31
CA LEU A 245 -6.58 -13.54 -14.37
C LEU A 245 -5.72 -13.68 -13.13
N TYR A 246 -4.77 -12.76 -12.99
CA TYR A 246 -3.97 -12.70 -11.80
C TYR A 246 -4.89 -12.37 -10.62
N ILE A 247 -4.68 -13.01 -9.47
CA ILE A 247 -5.33 -12.60 -8.21
C ILE A 247 -4.92 -11.16 -7.85
N THR A 248 -3.81 -10.67 -8.42
CA THR A 248 -3.48 -9.24 -8.39
C THR A 248 -4.53 -8.40 -9.11
N ASP A 249 -5.18 -8.87 -10.19
CA ASP A 249 -6.21 -8.11 -10.92
C ASP A 249 -7.52 -7.94 -10.15
N PHE A 250 -7.84 -8.87 -9.24
CA PHE A 250 -9.03 -8.75 -8.38
C PHE A 250 -8.87 -7.70 -7.27
N LEU A 251 -7.65 -7.48 -6.76
CA LEU A 251 -7.34 -6.38 -5.84
C LEU A 251 -7.03 -5.06 -6.58
N LEU A 252 -6.55 -5.15 -7.83
CA LEU A 252 -6.19 -4.00 -8.67
C LEU A 252 -7.37 -3.33 -9.38
N CYS A 253 -8.60 -3.83 -9.26
CA CYS A 253 -9.79 -3.14 -9.82
C CYS A 253 -9.97 -1.70 -9.26
N GLY A 254 -9.28 -1.35 -8.17
CA GLY A 254 -9.21 0.01 -7.63
C GLY A 254 -7.98 0.86 -8.04
N GLN A 255 -6.92 0.30 -8.64
CA GLN A 255 -5.66 1.04 -8.88
C GLN A 255 -5.10 1.00 -10.33
N THR A 256 -5.57 0.12 -11.22
CA THR A 256 -4.99 -0.01 -12.58
C THR A 256 -5.39 1.08 -13.56
N ASN A 257 -6.41 1.88 -13.28
CA ASN A 257 -6.81 2.95 -14.21
C ASN A 257 -5.75 4.06 -14.36
N ASN A 258 -4.83 4.22 -13.40
CA ASN A 258 -3.79 5.25 -13.48
C ASN A 258 -2.46 4.77 -14.09
N LEU A 259 -2.11 3.48 -13.97
CA LEU A 259 -0.87 2.96 -14.57
C LEU A 259 -1.01 2.74 -16.09
N ILE A 260 -2.19 2.28 -16.55
CA ILE A 260 -2.44 2.03 -17.97
C ILE A 260 -2.60 3.34 -18.75
N LYS A 261 -3.27 4.35 -18.18
CA LYS A 261 -3.41 5.68 -18.80
C LYS A 261 -2.06 6.39 -19.00
N ASN A 262 -1.10 6.21 -18.08
CA ASN A 262 0.23 6.82 -18.21
C ASN A 262 1.16 6.08 -19.20
N LYS A 263 1.01 4.76 -19.35
CA LYS A 263 1.78 3.99 -20.33
C LYS A 263 1.36 4.30 -21.78
N ASN A 264 0.06 4.46 -22.02
CA ASN A 264 -0.47 4.82 -23.34
C ASN A 264 -0.11 6.26 -23.75
N LYS A 265 0.05 7.18 -22.78
CA LYS A 265 0.49 8.55 -23.03
C LYS A 265 1.99 8.67 -23.34
N MET A 266 2.81 7.73 -22.86
CA MET A 266 4.24 7.64 -23.20
C MET A 266 4.52 6.93 -24.53
N LEU A 267 3.64 6.03 -24.99
CA LEU A 267 3.86 5.21 -26.19
C LEU A 267 3.21 5.78 -27.47
N GLY A 268 2.53 6.93 -27.41
CA GLY A 268 2.05 7.62 -28.62
C GLY A 268 1.10 6.80 -29.49
N ILE A 269 0.38 5.84 -28.93
CA ILE A 269 -0.59 5.03 -29.67
C ILE A 269 -1.90 5.83 -29.73
N GLN A 270 -2.17 6.47 -30.87
CA GLN A 270 -3.49 6.98 -31.20
C GLN A 270 -4.38 5.77 -31.54
N GLU A 271 -5.36 5.46 -30.69
CA GLU A 271 -6.48 4.59 -31.10
C GLU A 271 -7.31 5.35 -32.13
N SER A 272 -7.13 5.00 -33.40
CA SER A 272 -8.03 5.35 -34.49
C SER A 272 -9.34 4.60 -34.31
N ALA A 273 -10.42 5.34 -34.10
CA ALA A 273 -11.77 4.82 -34.12
C ALA A 273 -12.14 4.32 -35.53
N ASN A 274 -12.68 3.11 -35.59
CA ASN A 274 -13.67 2.66 -36.58
C ASN A 274 -14.66 1.76 -35.84
#